data_AF-A0A0X1T8S0-F1
#
_entry.id   AF-A0A0X1T8S0-F1
#
_cell.length_a   1.000
_cell.length_b   1.000
_cell.length_c   1.000
_cell.angle_alpha   90.00
_cell.angle_beta   90.00
_cell.angle_gamma   90.00
#
_symmetry.space_group_name_H-M   'P 1'
#
loop_
_entity.id
_entity.type
_entity.pdbx_description
1 polymer ?
#
loop_
_entity_poly.entity_id
_entity_poly.type
_entity_poly.pdbx_seq_one_letter_code
_entity_poly.pdbx_strand_id
1 'polypeptide(L)'
;MVNSGSVRPLDAKVVIWMPAVSAALYPWILDAFHWVVAPAEGKSDPLSANALLAAALLLIAAFAVPLICLMTAGRATHAAPGESTRARRLALLAVAAPTLYVFFGVLTYMAGSKIADTWIWSPAWLLLGYWASRESAPGTLSLAQPSSRLRVAHGIAGAITALYVLFHIFNHLFGLISPQAHAAVMDIGRTVYRTAAIEPLLVAIMLFQIVSGLRLAWTWTETKADRYRVFQVASGVFMSMFILGHMNSVFIYARTFLDIPTDWAFAAGLPAGLIHDAWNIRLLPHYALGVFFVLTHLFSGLRVVLLAHRVDESRANRIWWLGAGISLLISAAIMSGMTGLRLI
;
A
#
# COMPACT_ATOMS: atom_id res chain seq x y z
N MET A 1 26.50 -11.46 -21.93
CA MET A 1 26.09 -12.52 -20.98
C MET A 1 26.64 -12.16 -19.62
N VAL A 2 25.83 -11.54 -18.76
CA VAL A 2 26.21 -11.24 -17.38
C VAL A 2 25.86 -12.48 -16.56
N ASN A 3 26.86 -13.03 -15.88
CA ASN A 3 26.75 -14.18 -15.00
C ASN A 3 25.80 -13.81 -13.84
N SER A 4 24.51 -14.15 -13.96
CA SER A 4 23.55 -14.05 -12.86
C SER A 4 23.90 -15.15 -11.87
N GLY A 5 24.72 -14.82 -10.87
CA GLY A 5 25.04 -15.71 -9.77
C GLY A 5 23.75 -16.38 -9.28
N SER A 6 23.72 -17.70 -9.33
CA SER A 6 22.57 -18.50 -8.94
C SER A 6 22.29 -18.27 -7.45
N VAL A 7 21.38 -17.35 -7.16
CA VAL A 7 20.82 -17.18 -5.82
C VAL A 7 20.19 -18.52 -5.47
N ARG A 8 20.67 -19.15 -4.39
CA ARG A 8 20.11 -20.43 -3.93
C ARG A 8 18.59 -20.28 -3.75
N PRO A 9 17.78 -21.24 -4.25
CA PRO A 9 16.34 -21.20 -4.02
C PRO A 9 16.09 -21.22 -2.50
N LEU A 10 15.21 -20.33 -2.03
CA LEU A 10 14.74 -20.38 -0.65
C LEU A 10 13.91 -21.65 -0.45
N ASP A 11 13.99 -22.27 0.73
CA ASP A 11 13.10 -23.36 1.12
C ASP A 11 11.63 -22.90 0.93
N ALA A 12 10.81 -23.74 0.30
CA ALA A 12 9.39 -23.48 0.09
C ALA A 12 8.65 -23.09 1.38
N LYS A 13 9.07 -23.66 2.52
CA LYS A 13 8.54 -23.27 3.84
C LYS A 13 8.87 -21.83 4.19
N VAL A 14 10.09 -21.37 3.89
CA VAL A 14 10.52 -19.99 4.15
C VAL A 14 9.74 -19.00 3.28
N VAL A 15 9.48 -19.33 2.01
CA VAL A 15 8.72 -18.46 1.08
C VAL A 15 7.27 -18.26 1.54
N ILE A 16 6.69 -19.22 2.26
CA ILE A 16 5.33 -19.15 2.80
C ILE A 16 5.29 -18.48 4.18
N TRP A 17 6.14 -18.95 5.10
CA TRP A 17 6.08 -18.51 6.49
C TRP A 17 6.68 -17.12 6.70
N MET A 18 7.63 -16.69 5.88
CA MET A 18 8.19 -15.33 6.00
C MET A 18 7.10 -14.26 5.81
N PRO A 19 6.32 -14.22 4.71
CA PRO A 19 5.22 -13.26 4.58
C PRO A 19 4.13 -13.42 5.65
N ALA A 20 3.76 -14.66 5.99
CA ALA A 20 2.71 -14.92 6.99
C ALA A 20 3.09 -14.38 8.37
N VAL A 21 4.31 -14.68 8.83
CA VAL A 21 4.81 -14.20 10.13
C VAL A 21 5.06 -12.70 10.10
N SER A 22 5.66 -12.15 9.04
CA SER A 22 5.87 -10.70 8.92
C SER A 22 4.54 -9.93 8.97
N ALA A 23 3.51 -10.40 8.26
CA ALA A 23 2.19 -9.78 8.32
C ALA A 23 1.52 -9.99 9.69
N ALA A 24 1.64 -11.16 10.32
CA ALA A 24 1.09 -11.43 11.65
C ALA A 24 1.73 -10.54 12.74
N LEU A 25 3.03 -10.23 12.61
CA LEU A 25 3.77 -9.38 13.54
C LEU A 25 3.54 -7.87 13.32
N TYR A 26 3.05 -7.48 12.14
CA TYR A 26 2.93 -6.07 11.74
C TYR A 26 2.21 -5.18 12.78
N PRO A 27 1.04 -5.57 13.32
CA PRO A 27 0.38 -4.75 14.34
C PRO A 27 1.19 -4.55 15.61
N TRP A 28 1.87 -5.60 16.08
CA TRP A 28 2.66 -5.58 17.30
C TRP A 28 3.87 -4.66 17.19
N ILE A 29 4.43 -4.50 15.98
CA ILE A 29 5.49 -3.52 15.71
C ILE A 29 4.95 -2.09 15.91
N LEU A 30 3.73 -1.81 15.44
CA LEU A 30 3.09 -0.50 15.61
C LEU A 30 2.69 -0.24 17.07
N ASP A 31 2.19 -1.26 17.77
CA ASP A 31 1.89 -1.14 19.20
C ASP A 31 3.17 -0.86 19.99
N ALA A 32 4.24 -1.61 19.73
CA ALA A 32 5.54 -1.35 20.37
C ALA A 32 6.06 0.06 20.07
N PHE A 33 5.89 0.55 18.82
CA PHE A 33 6.22 1.93 18.48
C PHE A 33 5.43 2.91 19.34
N HIS A 34 4.11 2.74 19.42
CA HIS A 34 3.23 3.60 20.19
C HIS A 34 3.62 3.61 21.66
N TRP A 35 3.90 2.44 22.26
CA TRP A 35 4.38 2.34 23.64
C TRP A 35 5.66 3.13 23.91
N VAL A 36 6.56 3.23 22.93
CA VAL A 36 7.81 3.99 23.06
C VAL A 36 7.58 5.51 22.94
N VAL A 37 6.60 5.94 22.13
CA VAL A 37 6.34 7.38 21.87
C VAL A 37 5.18 7.95 22.68
N ALA A 38 4.43 7.12 23.39
CA ALA A 38 3.34 7.54 24.26
C ALA A 38 3.89 8.38 25.41
N PRO A 39 3.32 9.58 25.68
CA PRO A 39 3.71 10.36 26.85
C PRO A 39 3.46 9.56 28.13
N ALA A 40 4.40 9.60 29.08
CA ALA A 40 4.13 9.12 30.43
C ALA A 40 3.02 10.00 31.04
N GLU A 41 2.07 9.40 31.76
CA GLU A 41 0.92 10.12 32.32
C GLU A 41 1.35 11.42 33.03
N GLY A 42 0.88 12.56 32.52
CA GLY A 42 1.10 13.88 33.10
C GLY A 42 2.43 14.57 32.79
N LYS A 43 3.30 14.02 31.95
CA LYS A 43 4.57 14.68 31.55
C LYS A 43 4.75 14.71 30.04
N SER A 44 4.84 15.93 29.49
CA SER A 44 5.24 16.20 28.11
C SER A 44 6.76 16.41 28.02
N ASP A 45 7.54 15.52 28.62
CA ASP A 45 8.99 15.59 28.51
C ASP A 45 9.41 15.12 27.09
N PRO A 46 10.41 15.76 26.46
CA PRO A 46 10.96 15.28 25.19
C PRO A 46 11.41 13.82 25.30
N LEU A 47 11.21 13.05 24.23
CA LEU A 47 11.68 11.66 24.16
C LEU A 47 13.20 11.60 24.39
N SER A 48 13.64 10.67 25.24
CA SER A 48 15.06 10.37 25.40
C SER A 48 15.68 9.91 24.08
N ALA A 49 16.99 10.09 23.89
CA ALA A 49 17.69 9.66 22.68
C ALA A 49 17.51 8.15 22.41
N ASN A 50 17.48 7.32 23.46
CA ASN A 50 17.25 5.88 23.34
C ASN A 50 15.82 5.55 22.90
N ALA A 51 14.82 6.26 23.43
CA ALA A 51 13.42 6.10 23.00
C ALA A 51 13.23 6.54 21.55
N LEU A 52 13.87 7.65 21.14
CA LEU A 52 13.84 8.11 19.75
C LEU A 52 14.47 7.08 18.79
N LEU A 53 15.62 6.51 19.15
CA LEU A 53 16.27 5.47 18.36
C LEU A 53 15.39 4.21 18.27
N ALA A 54 14.81 3.76 19.38
CA ALA A 54 13.91 2.62 19.41
C ALA A 54 12.66 2.85 18.53
N ALA A 55 12.02 4.02 18.63
CA ALA A 55 10.89 4.42 17.81
C ALA A 55 11.26 4.43 16.32
N ALA A 56 12.42 4.99 15.96
CA ALA A 56 12.90 4.99 14.58
C ALA A 56 13.09 3.57 14.04
N LEU A 57 13.72 2.68 14.81
CA LEU A 57 13.92 1.28 14.43
C LEU A 57 12.60 0.51 14.26
N LEU A 58 11.63 0.73 15.16
CA LEU A 58 10.31 0.11 15.07
C LEU A 58 9.53 0.61 13.85
N LEU A 59 9.59 1.91 13.56
CA LEU A 59 8.97 2.45 12.35
C LEU A 59 9.64 1.90 11.09
N ILE A 60 10.97 1.82 11.05
CA ILE A 60 11.71 1.16 9.95
C ILE A 60 11.25 -0.30 9.80
N ALA A 61 11.08 -1.03 10.91
CA ALA A 61 10.60 -2.41 10.88
C ALA A 61 9.17 -2.51 10.30
N ALA A 62 8.28 -1.57 10.62
CA ALA A 62 6.93 -1.52 10.06
C ALA A 62 6.95 -1.32 8.53
N PHE A 63 7.84 -0.46 8.02
CA PHE A 63 8.05 -0.29 6.57
C PHE A 63 8.79 -1.47 5.92
N ALA A 64 9.60 -2.20 6.68
CA ALA A 64 10.32 -3.37 6.19
C ALA A 64 9.40 -4.57 5.91
N VAL A 65 8.28 -4.72 6.64
CA VAL A 65 7.30 -5.81 6.44
C VAL A 65 6.84 -5.92 4.96
N PRO A 66 6.25 -4.90 4.34
CA PRO A 66 5.81 -4.98 2.94
C PRO A 66 6.99 -5.15 1.98
N LEU A 67 8.18 -4.63 2.30
CA LEU A 67 9.38 -4.83 1.48
C LEU A 67 9.86 -6.28 1.50
N ILE A 68 9.91 -6.92 2.67
CA ILE A 68 10.26 -8.34 2.83
C ILE A 68 9.26 -9.20 2.04
N CYS A 69 7.97 -8.90 2.14
CA CYS A 69 6.92 -9.60 1.41
C CYS A 69 7.07 -9.42 -0.11
N LEU A 70 7.39 -8.22 -0.58
CA LEU A 70 7.64 -7.93 -1.99
C LEU A 70 8.88 -8.67 -2.51
N MET A 71 9.97 -8.69 -1.75
CA MET A 71 11.19 -9.42 -2.09
C MET A 71 10.92 -10.93 -2.16
N THR A 72 10.09 -11.45 -1.26
CA THR A 72 9.69 -12.86 -1.23
C THR A 72 8.82 -13.21 -2.45
N ALA A 73 7.84 -12.37 -2.78
CA ALA A 73 7.02 -12.49 -3.98
C ALA A 73 7.85 -12.43 -5.29
N GLY A 74 8.95 -11.66 -5.28
CA GLY A 74 9.88 -11.56 -6.40
C GLY A 74 10.83 -12.75 -6.52
N ARG A 75 11.23 -13.38 -5.41
CA ARG A 75 12.06 -14.58 -5.46
C ARG A 75 11.32 -15.78 -6.04
N ALA A 76 10.02 -15.88 -5.76
CA ALA A 76 9.10 -16.86 -6.37
C ALA A 76 8.85 -16.67 -7.88
N THR A 77 9.70 -15.91 -8.59
CA THR A 77 9.65 -15.74 -10.05
C THR A 77 10.84 -16.36 -10.77
N HIS A 78 11.89 -16.75 -10.05
CA HIS A 78 13.03 -17.46 -10.60
C HIS A 78 12.70 -18.95 -10.68
N ALA A 79 11.80 -19.27 -11.62
CA ALA A 79 11.22 -20.58 -11.87
C ALA A 79 12.23 -21.74 -11.86
N ALA A 80 12.50 -22.26 -10.66
CA ALA A 80 12.89 -23.63 -10.46
C ALA A 80 11.61 -24.49 -10.51
N PRO A 81 11.67 -25.73 -11.04
CA PRO A 81 10.58 -26.68 -10.90
C PRO A 81 10.23 -26.85 -9.41
N GLY A 82 9.01 -26.51 -9.00
CA GLY A 82 8.56 -26.69 -7.61
C GLY A 82 7.99 -25.46 -6.89
N GLU A 83 7.99 -24.26 -7.48
CA GLU A 83 7.48 -23.05 -6.80
C GLU A 83 5.94 -22.97 -6.74
N SER A 84 5.44 -22.60 -5.56
CA SER A 84 4.00 -22.52 -5.25
C SER A 84 3.40 -21.16 -5.67
N THR A 85 2.45 -21.18 -6.62
CA THR A 85 1.64 -19.97 -6.96
C THR A 85 0.93 -19.41 -5.72
N ARG A 86 0.50 -20.29 -4.82
CA ARG A 86 -0.15 -19.91 -3.56
C ARG A 86 0.78 -19.12 -2.64
N ALA A 87 2.03 -19.56 -2.50
CA ALA A 87 3.05 -18.85 -1.74
C ALA A 87 3.30 -17.45 -2.30
N ARG A 88 3.40 -17.32 -3.63
CA ARG A 88 3.54 -16.02 -4.30
C ARG A 88 2.33 -15.11 -4.06
N ARG A 89 1.11 -15.65 -4.17
CA ARG A 89 -0.13 -14.90 -3.90
C ARG A 89 -0.22 -14.44 -2.44
N LEU A 90 0.15 -15.30 -1.49
CA LEU A 90 0.22 -14.95 -0.07
C LEU A 90 1.23 -13.82 0.15
N ALA A 91 2.42 -13.91 -0.44
CA ALA A 91 3.44 -12.87 -0.34
C ALA A 91 2.95 -11.54 -0.92
N LEU A 92 2.28 -11.54 -2.08
CA LEU A 92 1.69 -10.34 -2.67
C LEU A 92 0.56 -9.75 -1.82
N LEU A 93 -0.28 -10.59 -1.21
CA LEU A 93 -1.29 -10.14 -0.26
C LEU A 93 -0.65 -9.50 0.97
N ALA A 94 0.43 -10.09 1.50
CA ALA A 94 1.15 -9.58 2.66
C ALA A 94 1.86 -8.23 2.40
N VAL A 95 2.19 -7.90 1.14
CA VAL A 95 2.61 -6.52 0.79
C VAL A 95 1.53 -5.49 1.17
N ALA A 96 0.26 -5.87 1.08
CA ALA A 96 -0.87 -5.01 1.44
C ALA A 96 -1.17 -5.00 2.96
N ALA A 97 -0.36 -5.63 3.82
CA ALA A 97 -0.59 -5.69 5.26
C ALA A 97 -0.89 -4.32 5.91
N PRO A 98 -0.15 -3.22 5.63
CA PRO A 98 -0.45 -1.91 6.19
C PRO A 98 -1.87 -1.42 5.90
N THR A 99 -2.31 -1.54 4.64
CA THR A 99 -3.64 -1.06 4.26
C THR A 99 -4.76 -2.04 4.60
N LEU A 100 -4.47 -3.33 4.61
CA LEU A 100 -5.41 -4.34 5.08
C LEU A 100 -5.68 -4.17 6.56
N TYR A 101 -4.66 -3.83 7.35
CA TYR A 101 -4.81 -3.65 8.79
C TYR A 101 -5.63 -2.41 9.14
N VAL A 102 -5.41 -1.28 8.44
CA VAL A 102 -6.27 -0.09 8.57
C VAL A 102 -7.72 -0.41 8.21
N PHE A 103 -7.95 -1.04 7.06
CA PHE A 103 -9.31 -1.37 6.62
C PHE A 103 -10.00 -2.35 7.57
N PHE A 104 -9.30 -3.40 7.98
CA PHE A 104 -9.79 -4.38 8.94
C PHE A 104 -10.17 -3.72 10.27
N GLY A 105 -9.30 -2.85 10.78
CA GLY A 105 -9.55 -2.11 12.00
C GLY A 105 -10.80 -1.21 11.92
N VAL A 106 -10.98 -0.49 10.82
CA VAL A 106 -12.18 0.36 10.63
C VAL A 106 -13.44 -0.51 10.65
N LEU A 107 -13.42 -1.67 9.97
CA LEU A 107 -14.56 -2.57 9.95
C LEU A 107 -14.87 -3.17 11.33
N THR A 108 -13.85 -3.60 12.10
CA THR A 108 -14.06 -4.17 13.44
C THR A 108 -14.56 -3.12 14.43
N TYR A 109 -14.07 -1.87 14.32
CA TYR A 109 -14.59 -0.74 15.09
C TYR A 109 -16.06 -0.47 14.79
N MET A 110 -16.42 -0.36 13.50
CA MET A 110 -17.82 -0.13 13.08
C MET A 110 -18.75 -1.29 13.46
N ALA A 111 -18.23 -2.52 13.49
CA ALA A 111 -18.97 -3.69 13.96
C ALA A 111 -19.10 -3.77 15.50
N GLY A 112 -18.49 -2.84 16.24
CA GLY A 112 -18.54 -2.81 17.71
C GLY A 112 -17.75 -3.93 18.38
N SER A 113 -16.74 -4.51 17.72
CA SER A 113 -15.92 -5.59 18.27
C SER A 113 -15.30 -5.19 19.61
N LYS A 114 -15.38 -6.07 20.59
CA LYS A 114 -14.70 -5.92 21.90
C LYS A 114 -13.34 -6.62 21.94
N ILE A 115 -13.04 -7.44 20.94
CA ILE A 115 -11.75 -8.10 20.79
C ILE A 115 -10.84 -7.14 20.03
N ALA A 116 -9.65 -6.88 20.59
CA ALA A 116 -8.66 -6.07 19.89
C ALA A 116 -8.29 -6.76 18.57
N ASP A 117 -8.25 -5.98 17.50
CA ASP A 117 -8.03 -6.49 16.15
C ASP A 117 -6.69 -7.18 15.97
N THR A 118 -5.66 -6.83 16.76
CA THR A 118 -4.38 -7.56 16.86
C THR A 118 -4.57 -9.06 17.10
N TRP A 119 -5.47 -9.42 18.02
CA TRP A 119 -5.77 -10.80 18.41
C TRP A 119 -6.59 -11.57 17.38
N ILE A 120 -7.23 -10.89 16.44
CA ILE A 120 -7.90 -11.53 15.30
C ILE A 120 -6.93 -11.62 14.10
N TRP A 121 -6.16 -10.56 13.88
CA TRP A 121 -5.26 -10.39 12.76
C TRP A 121 -4.13 -11.43 12.75
N SER A 122 -3.38 -11.56 13.85
CA SER A 122 -2.21 -12.44 13.87
C SER A 122 -2.59 -13.92 13.66
N PRO A 123 -3.60 -14.48 14.34
CA PRO A 123 -4.05 -15.85 14.05
C PRO A 123 -4.54 -16.03 12.62
N ALA A 124 -5.25 -15.07 12.04
CA ALA A 124 -5.72 -15.16 10.66
C ALA A 124 -4.55 -15.31 9.67
N TRP A 125 -3.48 -14.52 9.84
CA TRP A 125 -2.29 -14.64 8.99
C TRP A 125 -1.52 -15.94 9.19
N LEU A 126 -1.43 -16.45 10.42
CA LEU A 126 -0.81 -17.75 10.69
C LEU A 126 -1.63 -18.90 10.10
N LEU A 127 -2.97 -18.82 10.13
CA LEU A 127 -3.86 -19.78 9.48
C LEU A 127 -3.75 -19.73 7.96
N LEU A 128 -3.61 -18.54 7.37
CA LEU A 128 -3.32 -18.38 5.94
C LEU A 128 -1.95 -18.98 5.57
N GLY A 129 -0.93 -18.78 6.39
CA GLY A 129 0.39 -19.42 6.24
C GLY A 129 0.30 -20.94 6.33
N TYR A 130 -0.43 -21.46 7.31
CA TYR A 130 -0.69 -22.90 7.44
C TYR A 130 -1.42 -23.45 6.21
N TRP A 131 -2.53 -22.84 5.79
CA TRP A 131 -3.28 -23.23 4.59
C TRP A 131 -2.40 -23.18 3.34
N ALA A 132 -1.52 -22.18 3.23
CA ALA A 132 -0.58 -22.07 2.12
C ALA A 132 0.45 -23.21 2.13
N SER A 133 0.94 -23.59 3.31
CA SER A 133 1.92 -24.67 3.49
C SER A 133 1.37 -26.08 3.17
N ARG A 134 0.04 -26.22 3.08
CA ARG A 134 -0.62 -27.50 2.78
C ARG A 134 -0.76 -27.79 1.28
N GLU A 135 -0.22 -26.94 0.41
CA GLU A 135 -0.23 -27.19 -1.03
C GLU A 135 0.60 -28.45 -1.37
N SER A 136 -0.09 -29.53 -1.74
CA SER A 136 0.52 -30.86 -1.91
C SER A 136 1.21 -31.07 -3.27
N ALA A 137 1.02 -30.16 -4.23
CA ALA A 137 1.67 -30.19 -5.53
C ALA A 137 1.98 -28.76 -6.00
N PRO A 138 3.20 -28.46 -6.48
CA PRO A 138 3.52 -27.19 -7.11
C PRO A 138 2.56 -26.91 -8.26
N GLY A 139 1.94 -25.74 -8.28
CA GLY A 139 1.09 -25.33 -9.39
C GLY A 139 1.88 -25.39 -10.70
N THR A 140 1.37 -26.10 -11.69
CA THR A 140 1.91 -26.01 -13.06
C THR A 140 1.76 -24.57 -13.54
N LEU A 141 2.86 -23.95 -13.97
CA LEU A 141 2.82 -22.63 -14.58
C LEU A 141 1.77 -22.62 -15.69
N SER A 142 0.84 -21.68 -15.62
CA SER A 142 -0.24 -21.56 -16.59
C SER A 142 0.31 -20.89 -17.86
N LEU A 143 -0.08 -21.41 -19.02
CA LEU A 143 0.13 -20.72 -20.30
C LEU A 143 -0.83 -19.53 -20.46
N ALA A 144 -1.78 -19.33 -19.54
CA ALA A 144 -2.78 -18.28 -19.63
C ALA A 144 -2.13 -16.91 -19.70
N GLN A 145 -2.38 -16.21 -20.81
CA GLN A 145 -1.97 -14.83 -20.99
C GLN A 145 -3.08 -13.90 -20.50
N PRO A 146 -2.74 -12.75 -19.89
CA PRO A 146 -3.74 -11.77 -19.52
C PRO A 146 -4.42 -11.19 -20.75
N SER A 147 -5.73 -10.98 -20.66
CA SER A 147 -6.53 -10.38 -21.74
C SER A 147 -5.97 -9.01 -22.16
N SER A 148 -5.63 -8.88 -23.45
CA SER A 148 -5.14 -7.62 -24.03
C SER A 148 -6.19 -6.51 -23.91
N ARG A 149 -7.46 -6.83 -24.17
CA ARG A 149 -8.59 -5.89 -24.03
C ARG A 149 -8.72 -5.39 -22.60
N LEU A 150 -8.63 -6.28 -21.61
CA LEU A 150 -8.70 -5.91 -20.20
C LEU A 150 -7.53 -5.01 -19.80
N ARG A 151 -6.31 -5.28 -20.28
CA ARG A 151 -5.14 -4.43 -20.03
C ARG A 151 -5.32 -3.02 -20.59
N VAL A 152 -5.84 -2.90 -21.81
CA VAL A 152 -6.12 -1.60 -22.43
C VAL A 152 -7.21 -0.85 -21.66
N ALA A 153 -8.32 -1.51 -21.35
CA ALA A 153 -9.41 -0.90 -20.58
C ALA A 153 -8.95 -0.45 -19.18
N HIS A 154 -8.18 -1.29 -18.48
CA HIS A 154 -7.56 -0.95 -17.20
C HIS A 154 -6.63 0.25 -17.34
N GLY A 155 -5.80 0.31 -18.39
CA GLY A 155 -4.90 1.44 -18.65
C GLY A 155 -5.62 2.75 -18.93
N ILE A 156 -6.68 2.74 -19.75
CA ILE A 156 -7.50 3.93 -20.05
C ILE A 156 -8.20 4.43 -18.78
N ALA A 157 -8.87 3.54 -18.06
CA ALA A 157 -9.50 3.89 -16.79
C ALA A 157 -8.47 4.37 -15.76
N GLY A 158 -7.27 3.79 -15.75
CA GLY A 158 -6.16 4.20 -14.89
C GLY A 158 -5.65 5.60 -15.23
N ALA A 159 -5.57 5.95 -16.51
CA ALA A 159 -5.22 7.30 -16.95
C ALA A 159 -6.27 8.35 -16.53
N ILE A 160 -7.56 8.01 -16.60
CA ILE A 160 -8.64 8.87 -16.11
C ILE A 160 -8.56 9.02 -14.58
N THR A 161 -8.41 7.93 -13.84
CA THR A 161 -8.21 7.95 -12.39
C THR A 161 -6.99 8.77 -11.98
N ALA A 162 -5.91 8.71 -12.77
CA ALA A 162 -4.69 9.46 -12.51
C ALA A 162 -4.93 10.99 -12.49
N LEU A 163 -5.87 11.52 -13.28
CA LEU A 163 -6.21 12.94 -13.24
C LEU A 163 -6.69 13.36 -11.85
N TYR A 164 -7.60 12.59 -11.25
CA TYR A 164 -8.07 12.82 -9.89
C TYR A 164 -6.97 12.58 -8.86
N VAL A 165 -6.26 11.46 -8.95
CA VAL A 165 -5.24 11.07 -7.95
C VAL A 165 -4.08 12.07 -7.92
N LEU A 166 -3.61 12.55 -9.07
CA LEU A 166 -2.53 13.53 -9.13
C LEU A 166 -2.95 14.87 -8.54
N PHE A 167 -4.19 15.33 -8.82
CA PHE A 167 -4.75 16.50 -8.15
C PHE A 167 -4.85 16.28 -6.63
N HIS A 168 -5.33 15.12 -6.19
CA HIS A 168 -5.48 14.79 -4.78
C HIS A 168 -4.14 14.78 -4.03
N ILE A 169 -3.10 14.18 -4.61
CA ILE A 169 -1.74 14.18 -4.07
C ILE A 169 -1.15 15.58 -4.06
N PHE A 170 -1.35 16.36 -5.12
CA PHE A 170 -0.91 17.75 -5.20
C PHE A 170 -1.54 18.60 -4.09
N ASN A 171 -2.84 18.44 -3.86
CA ASN A 171 -3.56 19.11 -2.76
C ASN A 171 -2.93 18.79 -1.39
N HIS A 172 -2.59 17.52 -1.12
CA HIS A 172 -1.94 17.12 0.14
C HIS A 172 -0.58 17.78 0.37
N LEU A 173 0.16 18.13 -0.68
CA LEU A 173 1.43 18.86 -0.52
C LEU A 173 1.23 20.27 0.08
N PHE A 174 0.06 20.89 -0.07
CA PHE A 174 -0.23 22.18 0.58
C PHE A 174 -0.34 22.08 2.10
N GLY A 175 -0.45 20.87 2.65
CA GLY A 175 -0.32 20.63 4.09
C GLY A 175 1.04 21.04 4.67
N LEU A 176 2.08 21.10 3.83
CA LEU A 176 3.40 21.64 4.21
C LEU A 176 3.39 23.16 4.37
N ILE A 177 2.41 23.86 3.80
CA ILE A 177 2.22 25.29 4.01
C ILE A 177 1.32 25.47 5.24
N SER A 178 0.07 25.01 5.16
CA SER A 178 -0.85 25.03 6.28
C SER A 178 -2.10 24.17 6.02
N PRO A 179 -2.84 23.77 7.07
CA PRO A 179 -4.16 23.15 6.91
C PRO A 179 -5.13 24.02 6.09
N GLN A 180 -5.02 25.35 6.20
CA GLN A 180 -5.87 26.31 5.47
C GLN A 180 -5.51 26.35 3.98
N ALA A 181 -4.22 26.31 3.63
CA ALA A 181 -3.79 26.25 2.24
C ALA A 181 -4.25 24.95 1.57
N HIS A 182 -4.12 23.82 2.26
CA HIS A 182 -4.72 22.55 1.85
C HIS A 182 -6.25 22.67 1.68
N ALA A 183 -6.95 23.30 2.63
CA ALA A 183 -8.40 23.47 2.54
C ALA A 183 -8.83 24.29 1.32
N ALA A 184 -8.13 25.41 1.03
CA ALA A 184 -8.43 26.25 -0.11
C ALA A 184 -8.29 25.50 -1.45
N VAL A 185 -7.21 24.73 -1.63
CA VAL A 185 -7.02 23.93 -2.85
C VAL A 185 -8.04 22.78 -2.91
N MET A 186 -8.31 22.14 -1.77
CA MET A 186 -9.31 21.08 -1.65
C MET A 186 -10.69 21.56 -2.09
N ASP A 187 -11.12 22.73 -1.63
CA ASP A 187 -12.45 23.27 -1.93
C ASP A 187 -12.64 23.60 -3.41
N ILE A 188 -11.59 24.08 -4.10
CA ILE A 188 -11.60 24.22 -5.57
C ILE A 188 -11.88 22.87 -6.22
N GLY A 189 -11.15 21.82 -5.83
CA GLY A 189 -11.34 20.48 -6.38
C GLY A 189 -12.74 19.91 -6.09
N ARG A 190 -13.27 20.15 -4.89
CA ARG A 190 -14.61 19.67 -4.47
C ARG A 190 -15.73 20.21 -5.36
N THR A 191 -15.58 21.40 -5.95
CA THR A 191 -16.56 21.91 -6.94
C THR A 191 -16.69 21.03 -8.18
N VAL A 192 -15.71 20.16 -8.44
CA VAL A 192 -15.69 19.24 -9.59
C VAL A 192 -16.01 17.82 -9.13
N TYR A 193 -15.15 17.23 -8.28
CA TYR A 193 -15.21 15.79 -8.00
C TYR A 193 -16.28 15.39 -6.97
N ARG A 194 -16.91 16.34 -6.26
CA ARG A 194 -18.06 16.07 -5.37
C ARG A 194 -19.41 16.45 -5.97
N THR A 195 -19.46 16.74 -7.27
CA THR A 195 -20.74 16.95 -7.96
C THR A 195 -21.51 15.63 -8.06
N ALA A 196 -22.84 15.72 -8.11
CA ALA A 196 -23.74 14.55 -8.10
C ALA A 196 -23.48 13.55 -9.24
N ALA A 197 -22.91 14.00 -10.37
CA ALA A 197 -22.56 13.15 -11.49
C ALA A 197 -21.12 12.59 -11.40
N ILE A 198 -20.15 13.41 -10.98
CA ILE A 198 -18.74 13.04 -11.02
C ILE A 198 -18.34 12.15 -9.83
N GLU A 199 -18.87 12.39 -8.63
CA GLU A 199 -18.52 11.59 -7.45
C GLU A 199 -18.84 10.09 -7.67
N PRO A 200 -20.06 9.70 -8.10
CA PRO A 200 -20.37 8.30 -8.38
C PRO A 200 -19.60 7.72 -9.58
N LEU A 201 -19.31 8.53 -10.59
CA LEU A 201 -18.52 8.10 -11.74
C LEU A 201 -17.07 7.77 -11.34
N LEU A 202 -16.44 8.63 -10.53
CA LEU A 202 -15.10 8.37 -10.01
C LEU A 202 -15.07 7.11 -9.14
N VAL A 203 -16.08 6.93 -8.27
CA VAL A 203 -16.28 5.71 -7.48
C VAL A 203 -16.35 4.48 -8.40
N ALA A 204 -17.18 4.51 -9.43
CA ALA A 204 -17.34 3.40 -10.38
C ALA A 204 -16.02 3.08 -11.12
N ILE A 205 -15.28 4.09 -11.56
CA ILE A 205 -13.99 3.91 -12.23
C ILE A 205 -12.95 3.31 -11.26
N MET A 206 -12.92 3.75 -10.00
CA MET A 206 -12.04 3.19 -8.98
C MET A 206 -12.37 1.74 -8.65
N LEU A 207 -13.66 1.39 -8.52
CA LEU A 207 -14.10 0.00 -8.36
C LEU A 207 -13.73 -0.85 -9.57
N PHE A 208 -13.85 -0.30 -10.78
CA PHE A 208 -13.36 -0.96 -11.99
C PHE A 208 -11.85 -1.16 -11.96
N GLN A 209 -11.05 -0.18 -11.50
CA GLN A 209 -9.60 -0.33 -11.33
C GLN A 209 -9.25 -1.48 -10.37
N ILE A 210 -9.95 -1.59 -9.24
CA ILE A 210 -9.78 -2.69 -8.28
C ILE A 210 -10.05 -4.05 -8.95
N VAL A 211 -11.24 -4.22 -9.53
CA VAL A 211 -11.68 -5.51 -10.08
C VAL A 211 -10.80 -5.93 -11.26
N SER A 212 -10.55 -5.02 -12.21
CA SER A 212 -9.72 -5.29 -13.38
C SER A 212 -8.25 -5.52 -13.00
N GLY A 213 -7.71 -4.76 -12.04
CA GLY A 213 -6.35 -4.93 -11.53
C GLY A 213 -6.14 -6.27 -10.83
N LEU A 214 -7.05 -6.68 -9.95
CA LEU A 214 -7.00 -7.98 -9.28
C LEU A 214 -7.14 -9.14 -10.27
N ARG A 215 -8.01 -8.99 -11.29
CA ARG A 215 -8.15 -10.01 -12.35
C ARG A 215 -6.85 -10.17 -13.13
N LEU A 216 -6.17 -9.08 -13.47
CA LEU A 216 -4.87 -9.10 -14.15
C LEU A 216 -3.76 -9.67 -13.24
N ALA A 217 -3.73 -9.27 -11.97
CA ALA A 217 -2.79 -9.78 -10.97
C ALA A 217 -2.91 -11.30 -10.82
N TRP A 218 -4.14 -11.82 -10.76
CA TRP A 218 -4.40 -13.26 -10.67
C TRP A 218 -3.75 -14.04 -11.82
N THR A 219 -3.91 -13.59 -13.06
CA THR A 219 -3.27 -14.22 -14.22
C THR A 219 -1.74 -14.09 -14.16
N TRP A 220 -1.22 -12.91 -13.81
CA TRP A 220 0.24 -12.69 -13.79
C TRP A 220 0.97 -13.45 -12.68
N THR A 221 0.28 -13.83 -11.60
CA THR A 221 0.88 -14.68 -10.54
C THR A 221 1.23 -16.08 -11.03
N GLU A 222 0.60 -16.56 -12.09
CA GLU A 222 0.85 -17.87 -12.70
C GLU A 222 1.94 -17.84 -13.78
N THR A 223 2.45 -16.65 -14.10
CA THR A 223 3.44 -16.42 -15.17
C THR A 223 4.80 -16.00 -14.61
N LYS A 224 5.88 -16.29 -15.35
CA LYS A 224 7.20 -15.70 -15.06
C LYS A 224 7.15 -14.18 -15.22
N ALA A 225 7.81 -13.47 -14.32
CA ALA A 225 7.77 -12.00 -14.28
C ALA A 225 9.15 -11.45 -13.92
N ASP A 226 9.57 -10.38 -14.57
CA ASP A 226 10.73 -9.60 -14.13
C ASP A 226 10.39 -8.83 -12.83
N ARG A 227 11.41 -8.27 -12.18
CA ARG A 227 11.23 -7.48 -10.95
C ARG A 227 10.26 -6.31 -11.09
N TYR A 228 10.19 -5.70 -12.29
CA TYR A 228 9.30 -4.55 -12.54
C TYR A 228 7.85 -5.00 -12.64
N ARG A 229 7.58 -6.14 -13.27
CA ARG A 229 6.26 -6.77 -13.30
C ARG A 229 5.85 -7.25 -11.92
N VAL A 230 6.76 -7.84 -11.14
CA VAL A 230 6.48 -8.20 -9.73
C VAL A 230 6.07 -6.97 -8.94
N PHE A 231 6.83 -5.87 -9.04
CA PHE A 231 6.48 -4.61 -8.39
C PHE A 231 5.11 -4.10 -8.86
N GLN A 232 4.84 -4.11 -10.18
CA GLN A 232 3.57 -3.65 -10.71
C GLN A 232 2.39 -4.47 -10.17
N VAL A 233 2.53 -5.79 -10.09
CA VAL A 233 1.50 -6.67 -9.53
C VAL A 233 1.34 -6.42 -8.03
N ALA A 234 2.43 -6.33 -7.27
CA ALA A 234 2.39 -6.10 -5.83
C ALA A 234 1.78 -4.75 -5.47
N SER A 235 2.22 -3.67 -6.13
CA SER A 235 1.63 -2.34 -5.98
C SER A 235 0.17 -2.34 -6.41
N GLY A 236 -0.23 -3.08 -7.44
CA GLY A 236 -1.63 -3.22 -7.84
C GLY A 236 -2.50 -3.90 -6.78
N VAL A 237 -2.00 -4.96 -6.13
CA VAL A 237 -2.68 -5.63 -5.00
C VAL A 237 -2.78 -4.69 -3.80
N PHE A 238 -1.69 -3.99 -3.45
CA PHE A 238 -1.72 -2.95 -2.42
C PHE A 238 -2.76 -1.88 -2.73
N MET A 239 -2.72 -1.32 -3.94
CA MET A 239 -3.62 -0.25 -4.37
C MET A 239 -5.08 -0.69 -4.40
N SER A 240 -5.35 -1.95 -4.71
CA SER A 240 -6.71 -2.48 -4.68
C SER A 240 -7.31 -2.39 -3.27
N MET A 241 -6.54 -2.79 -2.27
CA MET A 241 -6.96 -2.70 -0.86
C MET A 241 -6.93 -1.25 -0.35
N PHE A 242 -5.95 -0.46 -0.78
CA PHE A 242 -5.85 0.95 -0.42
C PHE A 242 -7.05 1.76 -0.91
N ILE A 243 -7.41 1.64 -2.19
CA ILE A 243 -8.56 2.34 -2.77
C ILE A 243 -9.84 1.93 -2.05
N LEU A 244 -10.07 0.62 -1.87
CA LEU A 244 -11.26 0.12 -1.19
C LEU A 244 -11.36 0.65 0.25
N GLY A 245 -10.28 0.50 1.03
CA GLY A 245 -10.24 0.94 2.42
C GLY A 245 -10.33 2.45 2.56
N HIS A 246 -9.62 3.20 1.72
CA HIS A 246 -9.63 4.66 1.75
C HIS A 246 -11.01 5.22 1.37
N MET A 247 -11.65 4.68 0.34
CA MET A 247 -13.03 5.05 -0.02
C MET A 247 -14.00 4.70 1.10
N ASN A 248 -13.88 3.52 1.72
CA ASN A 248 -14.69 3.16 2.88
C ASN A 248 -14.51 4.16 4.03
N SER A 249 -13.26 4.52 4.37
CA SER A 249 -12.96 5.48 5.42
C SER A 249 -13.58 6.87 5.16
N VAL A 250 -13.57 7.33 3.91
CA VAL A 250 -14.11 8.63 3.52
C VAL A 250 -15.63 8.62 3.44
N PHE A 251 -16.22 7.67 2.70
CA PHE A 251 -17.66 7.68 2.42
C PHE A 251 -18.47 7.03 3.53
N ILE A 252 -18.04 5.88 4.04
CA ILE A 252 -18.84 5.07 4.95
C ILE A 252 -18.50 5.43 6.39
N TYR A 253 -17.23 5.38 6.78
CA TYR A 253 -16.83 5.62 8.15
C TYR A 253 -17.00 7.09 8.56
N ALA A 254 -16.37 8.04 7.85
CA ALA A 254 -16.42 9.44 8.22
C ALA A 254 -17.80 10.08 7.98
N ARG A 255 -18.27 10.07 6.73
CA ARG A 255 -19.47 10.83 6.35
C ARG A 255 -20.78 10.19 6.79
N THR A 256 -20.90 8.87 6.75
CA THR A 256 -22.16 8.18 7.07
C THR A 256 -22.22 7.69 8.51
N PHE A 257 -21.13 7.09 9.02
CA PHE A 257 -21.14 6.46 10.34
C PHE A 257 -20.83 7.45 11.48
N LEU A 258 -19.82 8.33 11.30
CA LEU A 258 -19.44 9.32 12.31
C LEU A 258 -20.07 10.71 12.10
N ASP A 259 -20.64 10.97 10.92
CA ASP A 259 -21.18 12.28 10.51
C ASP A 259 -20.15 13.43 10.65
N ILE A 260 -18.91 13.18 10.22
CA ILE A 260 -17.81 14.17 10.26
C ILE A 260 -17.30 14.54 8.85
N PRO A 261 -16.75 15.76 8.67
CA PRO A 261 -16.14 16.14 7.40
C PRO A 261 -14.87 15.35 7.11
N THR A 262 -14.60 15.11 5.82
CA THR A 262 -13.37 14.47 5.35
C THR A 262 -12.37 15.54 4.93
N ASP A 263 -11.76 16.21 5.90
CA ASP A 263 -10.82 17.32 5.75
C ASP A 263 -9.42 16.99 6.28
N TRP A 264 -8.57 18.01 6.45
CA TRP A 264 -7.22 17.84 6.98
C TRP A 264 -7.19 17.24 8.40
N ALA A 265 -8.14 17.63 9.27
CA ALA A 265 -8.17 17.15 10.64
C ALA A 265 -8.49 15.65 10.67
N PHE A 266 -9.45 15.21 9.86
CA PHE A 266 -9.74 13.79 9.66
C PHE A 266 -8.52 13.04 9.09
N ALA A 267 -7.89 13.57 8.04
CA ALA A 267 -6.77 12.92 7.37
C ALA A 267 -5.52 12.80 8.27
N ALA A 268 -5.22 13.83 9.06
CA ALA A 268 -4.07 13.89 9.95
C ALA A 268 -4.33 13.33 11.36
N GLY A 269 -5.55 12.86 11.64
CA GLY A 269 -5.92 12.30 12.95
C GLY A 269 -5.91 13.32 14.09
N LEU A 270 -6.24 14.60 13.79
CA LEU A 270 -6.21 15.65 14.80
C LEU A 270 -7.33 15.46 15.85
N PRO A 271 -7.09 15.87 17.11
CA PRO A 271 -5.90 16.57 17.62
C PRO A 271 -4.71 15.67 17.98
N ALA A 272 -4.90 14.35 18.08
CA ALA A 272 -3.86 13.44 18.56
C ALA A 272 -2.70 13.26 17.56
N GLY A 273 -2.98 13.45 16.27
CA GLY A 273 -2.01 13.31 15.19
C GLY A 273 -1.77 11.86 14.78
N LEU A 274 -0.88 11.66 13.81
CA LEU A 274 -0.54 10.34 13.29
C LEU A 274 0.44 9.55 14.17
N ILE A 275 1.23 10.20 15.02
CA ILE A 275 2.34 9.55 15.73
C ILE A 275 1.91 9.04 17.12
N HIS A 276 1.21 9.89 17.87
CA HIS A 276 1.00 9.66 19.31
C HIS A 276 -0.27 8.90 19.63
N ASP A 277 -1.16 8.69 18.67
CA ASP A 277 -2.38 7.90 18.88
C ASP A 277 -2.19 6.44 18.47
N ALA A 278 -2.62 5.52 19.34
CA ALA A 278 -2.46 4.08 19.17
C ALA A 278 -3.14 3.56 17.90
N TRP A 279 -4.22 4.22 17.46
CA TRP A 279 -4.91 3.87 16.24
C TRP A 279 -4.31 4.55 15.02
N ASN A 280 -4.07 5.86 15.09
CA ASN A 280 -3.64 6.66 13.95
C ASN A 280 -2.25 6.31 13.44
N ILE A 281 -1.37 5.72 14.26
CA ILE A 281 -0.04 5.27 13.79
C ILE A 281 -0.12 4.28 12.63
N ARG A 282 -1.23 3.54 12.51
CA ARG A 282 -1.51 2.65 11.39
C ARG A 282 -1.61 3.39 10.06
N LEU A 283 -2.06 4.64 10.10
CA LEU A 283 -2.25 5.49 8.93
C LEU A 283 -0.92 5.94 8.32
N LEU A 284 0.15 6.05 9.11
CA LEU A 284 1.44 6.55 8.64
C LEU A 284 2.06 5.63 7.56
N PRO A 285 2.30 4.32 7.81
CA PRO A 285 2.74 3.42 6.74
C PRO A 285 1.70 3.23 5.64
N HIS A 286 0.40 3.24 5.99
CA HIS A 286 -0.69 3.10 5.03
C HIS A 286 -0.68 4.22 3.98
N TYR A 287 -0.63 5.49 4.38
CA TYR A 287 -0.62 6.64 3.47
C TYR A 287 0.73 6.79 2.75
N ALA A 288 1.85 6.62 3.45
CA ALA A 288 3.16 6.71 2.84
C ALA A 288 3.30 5.70 1.68
N LEU A 289 2.96 4.43 1.95
CA LEU A 289 3.02 3.40 0.92
C LEU A 289 1.93 3.57 -0.13
N GLY A 290 0.75 4.10 0.22
CA GLY A 290 -0.30 4.44 -0.74
C GLY A 290 0.17 5.45 -1.79
N VAL A 291 0.77 6.56 -1.36
CA VAL A 291 1.32 7.60 -2.25
C VAL A 291 2.49 7.03 -3.06
N PHE A 292 3.43 6.35 -2.40
CA PHE A 292 4.59 5.76 -3.08
C PHE A 292 4.18 4.74 -4.15
N PHE A 293 3.28 3.81 -3.81
CA PHE A 293 2.85 2.75 -4.72
C PHE A 293 1.98 3.28 -5.84
N VAL A 294 1.04 4.21 -5.60
CA VAL A 294 0.18 4.70 -6.69
C VAL A 294 1.01 5.40 -7.77
N LEU A 295 1.95 6.27 -7.36
CA LEU A 295 2.82 6.99 -8.30
C LEU A 295 3.77 6.03 -9.03
N THR A 296 4.43 5.12 -8.30
CA THR A 296 5.34 4.15 -8.93
C THR A 296 4.58 3.13 -9.80
N HIS A 297 3.32 2.83 -9.49
CA HIS A 297 2.44 2.01 -10.32
C HIS A 297 2.13 2.69 -11.65
N LEU A 298 1.90 4.02 -11.67
CA LEU A 298 1.77 4.80 -12.90
C LEU A 298 3.05 4.72 -13.74
N PHE A 299 4.24 4.85 -13.13
CA PHE A 299 5.51 4.66 -13.84
C PHE A 299 5.71 3.22 -14.34
N SER A 300 5.17 2.23 -13.63
CA SER A 300 5.15 0.83 -14.10
C SER A 300 4.25 0.68 -15.34
N GLY A 301 3.11 1.36 -15.37
CA GLY A 301 2.26 1.48 -16.57
C GLY A 301 2.97 2.18 -17.73
N LEU A 302 3.63 3.31 -17.46
CA LEU A 302 4.42 4.04 -18.45
C LEU A 302 5.54 3.17 -19.03
N ARG A 303 6.26 2.42 -18.19
CA ARG A 303 7.28 1.46 -18.66
C ARG A 303 6.71 0.47 -19.66
N VAL A 304 5.52 -0.08 -19.42
CA VAL A 304 4.84 -0.99 -20.35
C VAL A 304 4.55 -0.31 -21.69
N VAL A 305 4.09 0.95 -21.67
CA VAL A 305 3.84 1.74 -22.89
C VAL A 305 5.13 2.01 -23.64
N LEU A 306 6.18 2.48 -22.97
CA LEU A 306 7.48 2.76 -23.58
C LEU A 306 8.06 1.53 -24.30
N LEU A 307 8.04 0.37 -23.65
CA LEU A 307 8.52 -0.88 -24.24
C LEU A 307 7.66 -1.30 -25.45
N ALA A 308 6.33 -1.11 -25.40
CA ALA A 308 5.45 -1.38 -26.54
C ALA A 308 5.75 -0.46 -27.74
N HIS A 309 6.22 0.76 -27.49
CA HIS A 309 6.67 1.73 -28.50
C HIS A 309 8.18 1.61 -28.83
N ARG A 310 8.80 0.45 -28.54
CA ARG A 310 10.19 0.13 -28.89
C ARG A 310 11.25 1.06 -28.28
N VAL A 311 10.94 1.72 -27.17
CA VAL A 311 11.95 2.39 -26.36
C VAL A 311 12.87 1.33 -25.75
N ASP A 312 14.18 1.59 -25.81
CA ASP A 312 15.21 0.71 -25.23
C ASP A 312 14.93 0.37 -23.76
N GLU A 313 15.21 -0.87 -23.36
CA GLU A 313 14.89 -1.38 -22.02
C GLU A 313 15.66 -0.63 -20.93
N SER A 314 16.93 -0.27 -21.16
CA SER A 314 17.74 0.48 -20.20
C SER A 314 17.14 1.86 -19.96
N ARG A 315 16.69 2.53 -21.02
CA ARG A 315 16.00 3.83 -20.92
C ARG A 315 14.67 3.72 -20.18
N ALA A 316 13.83 2.73 -20.52
CA ALA A 316 12.56 2.51 -19.84
C ALA A 316 12.75 2.18 -18.35
N ASN A 317 13.78 1.40 -18.02
CA ASN A 317 14.17 1.07 -16.64
C ASN A 317 14.67 2.30 -15.87
N ARG A 318 15.46 3.18 -16.51
CA ARG A 318 15.93 4.43 -15.89
C ARG A 318 14.77 5.36 -15.57
N ILE A 319 13.82 5.52 -16.49
CA ILE A 319 12.61 6.33 -16.27
C ILE A 319 11.81 5.76 -15.09
N TRP A 320 11.68 4.44 -15.00
CA TRP A 320 11.01 3.79 -13.88
C TRP A 320 11.68 4.09 -12.53
N TRP A 321 13.02 3.97 -12.44
CA TRP A 321 13.76 4.27 -11.20
C TRP A 321 13.69 5.74 -10.81
N LEU A 322 13.78 6.65 -11.78
CA LEU A 322 13.59 8.08 -11.53
C LEU A 322 12.18 8.34 -10.98
N GLY A 323 11.17 7.74 -11.60
CA GLY A 323 9.78 7.83 -11.15
C GLY A 323 9.58 7.28 -9.73
N ALA A 324 10.19 6.15 -9.40
CA ALA A 324 10.17 5.59 -8.04
C ALA A 324 10.84 6.55 -7.02
N GLY A 325 11.97 7.16 -7.39
CA GLY A 325 12.65 8.17 -6.55
C GLY A 325 11.78 9.40 -6.31
N ILE A 326 11.15 9.95 -7.36
CA ILE A 326 10.21 11.07 -7.24
C ILE A 326 9.01 10.69 -6.35
N SER A 327 8.47 9.48 -6.53
CA SER A 327 7.35 8.97 -5.73
C SER A 327 7.69 8.90 -4.24
N LEU A 328 8.91 8.47 -3.91
CA LEU A 328 9.40 8.43 -2.53
C LEU A 328 9.53 9.82 -1.93
N LEU A 329 10.08 10.79 -2.68
CA LEU A 329 10.23 12.18 -2.23
C LEU A 329 8.87 12.83 -1.97
N ILE A 330 7.90 12.65 -2.87
CA ILE A 330 6.54 13.17 -2.70
C ILE A 330 5.87 12.54 -1.48
N SER A 331 5.98 11.22 -1.33
CA SER A 331 5.45 10.52 -0.15
C SER A 331 6.05 11.08 1.15
N ALA A 332 7.38 11.24 1.22
CA ALA A 332 8.06 11.76 2.40
C ALA A 332 7.67 13.22 2.70
N ALA A 333 7.49 14.04 1.67
CA ALA A 333 7.03 15.41 1.79
C ALA A 333 5.61 15.49 2.39
N ILE A 334 4.67 14.69 1.87
CA ILE A 334 3.30 14.64 2.39
C ILE A 334 3.29 14.13 3.84
N MET A 335 4.00 13.04 4.14
CA MET A 335 4.04 12.49 5.49
C MET A 335 4.63 13.50 6.49
N SER A 336 5.71 14.19 6.12
CA SER A 336 6.28 15.26 6.95
C SER A 336 5.23 16.35 7.26
N GLY A 337 4.47 16.79 6.26
CA GLY A 337 3.37 17.74 6.44
C GLY A 337 2.28 17.20 7.37
N MET A 338 1.85 15.95 7.18
CA MET A 338 0.81 15.33 8.00
C MET A 338 1.27 15.08 9.46
N THR A 339 2.57 14.91 9.69
CA THR A 339 3.15 14.78 11.04
C THR A 339 3.59 16.12 11.66
N GLY A 340 3.28 17.25 11.01
CA GLY A 340 3.40 18.58 11.61
C GLY A 340 4.51 19.48 11.05
N LEU A 341 5.34 19.03 10.10
CA LEU A 341 6.32 19.90 9.45
C LEU A 341 5.60 21.00 8.66
N ARG A 342 6.07 22.25 8.80
CA ARG A 342 5.65 23.40 7.98
C ARG A 342 6.89 24.04 7.37
N LEU A 343 6.80 24.43 6.10
CA LEU A 343 7.90 25.06 5.36
C LEU A 343 7.89 26.59 5.43
N ILE A 344 6.74 27.17 5.76
CA ILE A 344 6.49 28.62 5.80
C ILE A 344 5.72 28.95 7.08
#